data_AF-A0A6P0Y2H1-F1
#
_entry.id   AF-A0A6P0Y2H1-F1
#
_cell.length_a   1.000
_cell.length_b   1.000
_cell.length_c   1.000
_cell.angle_alpha   90.00
_cell.angle_beta   90.00
_cell.angle_gamma   90.00
#
_symmetry.space_group_name_H-M   'P 1'
#
loop_
_entity.id
_entity.type
_entity.pdbx_description
1 polymer ?
#
loop_
_entity_poly.entity_id
_entity_poly.type
_entity_poly.pdbx_seq_one_letter_code
_entity_poly.pdbx_strand_id
1 'polypeptide(L)'
;SQILIKRRPGTELYVSMKKGGVFKLFRDKKLVVSDTNLSLQVKKGNKILNAVSHLTGDYDVKISQDELIISGNMGWAKQTQMSPLKLIILRFVMLTFGRFFPNFIRKTLQKILITGKQDAPFHFTRHFKYEDGIWYITDELFAKSWWDVISAAIGSDQTSIYVVMSRTFQINQLQPWHDLTTEIKKLSPGQPLKIERKF
;
A
#
# COMPACT_ATOMS: atom_id res chain seq x y z
N SER A 1 -0.95 -15.13 -4.00
CA SER A 1 -0.38 -13.84 -4.44
C SER A 1 -0.16 -13.92 -5.95
N GLN A 2 -0.38 -12.84 -6.69
CA GLN A 2 -0.06 -12.80 -8.13
C GLN A 2 1.08 -11.79 -8.31
N ILE A 3 2.21 -12.27 -8.83
CA ILE A 3 3.42 -11.48 -9.05
C ILE A 3 3.75 -11.56 -10.54
N LEU A 4 3.94 -10.41 -11.17
CA LEU A 4 4.45 -10.30 -12.51
C LEU A 4 5.97 -10.14 -12.44
N ILE A 5 6.68 -10.90 -13.28
CA ILE A 5 8.14 -10.80 -13.41
C ILE A 5 8.44 -10.41 -14.85
N LYS A 6 9.13 -9.28 -15.05
CA LYS A 6 9.65 -8.85 -16.35
C LYS A 6 11.18 -8.88 -16.28
N ARG A 7 11.79 -9.80 -17.04
CA ARG A 7 13.25 -9.92 -17.18
C ARG A 7 13.69 -9.30 -18.50
N ARG A 8 14.66 -8.41 -18.45
CA ARG A 8 15.30 -7.77 -19.61
C ARG A 8 16.83 -7.85 -19.41
N PRO A 9 17.64 -7.61 -20.45
CA PRO A 9 19.10 -7.62 -20.29
C PRO A 9 19.54 -6.70 -19.14
N GLY A 10 20.24 -7.27 -18.15
CA GLY A 10 20.75 -6.55 -16.99
C GLY A 10 19.71 -6.06 -15.97
N THR A 11 18.40 -6.24 -16.19
CA THR A 11 17.35 -5.74 -15.29
C THR A 11 16.22 -6.73 -15.03
N GLU A 12 15.75 -6.77 -13.78
CA GLU A 12 14.64 -7.63 -13.35
C GLU A 12 13.63 -6.82 -12.53
N LEU A 13 12.39 -6.79 -13.00
CA LEU A 13 11.28 -6.11 -12.34
C LEU A 13 10.30 -7.14 -11.77
N TYR A 14 10.02 -7.03 -10.47
CA TYR A 14 9.04 -7.84 -9.75
C TYR A 14 7.90 -6.94 -9.30
N VAL A 15 6.68 -7.15 -9.80
CA VAL A 15 5.51 -6.33 -9.47
C VAL A 15 4.41 -7.17 -8.84
N SER A 16 3.87 -6.74 -7.71
CA SER A 16 2.72 -7.38 -7.07
C SER A 16 1.40 -6.77 -7.56
N MET A 17 0.71 -7.49 -8.44
CA MET A 17 -0.57 -7.04 -9.01
C MET A 17 -1.69 -7.02 -7.97
N LYS A 18 -1.64 -7.90 -6.96
CA LYS A 18 -2.61 -7.93 -5.83
C LYS A 18 -2.31 -6.92 -4.71
N LYS A 19 -1.31 -6.05 -4.88
CA LYS A 19 -0.92 -5.04 -3.88
C LYS A 19 -0.72 -3.68 -4.53
N GLY A 20 -1.59 -3.31 -5.46
CA GLY A 20 -1.55 -2.00 -6.10
C GLY A 20 -0.23 -1.70 -6.81
N GLY A 21 0.48 -2.72 -7.32
CA GLY A 21 1.72 -2.50 -8.05
C GLY A 21 2.93 -2.16 -7.18
N VAL A 22 2.98 -2.62 -5.91
CA VAL A 22 4.25 -2.67 -5.15
C VAL A 22 5.29 -3.41 -5.98
N PHE A 23 6.50 -2.85 -6.11
CA PHE A 23 7.53 -3.46 -6.94
C PHE A 23 8.93 -3.40 -6.33
N LYS A 24 9.79 -4.27 -6.85
CA LYS A 24 11.24 -4.20 -6.68
C LYS A 24 11.89 -4.29 -8.06
N LEU A 25 12.85 -3.41 -8.31
CA LEU A 25 13.66 -3.43 -9.51
C LEU A 25 15.10 -3.76 -9.15
N PHE A 26 15.67 -4.71 -9.85
CA PHE A 26 17.06 -5.09 -9.74
C PHE A 26 17.80 -4.76 -11.03
N ARG A 27 19.05 -4.32 -10.91
CA ARG A 27 20.00 -4.17 -12.00
C ARG A 27 21.26 -4.94 -11.63
N ASP A 28 21.71 -5.84 -12.50
CA ASP A 28 22.88 -6.69 -12.26
C ASP A 28 22.86 -7.38 -10.89
N LYS A 29 21.69 -7.93 -10.52
CA LYS A 29 21.42 -8.62 -9.24
C LYS A 29 21.47 -7.72 -7.99
N LYS A 30 21.63 -6.41 -8.14
CA LYS A 30 21.56 -5.42 -7.05
C LYS A 30 20.19 -4.74 -7.03
N LEU A 31 19.63 -4.53 -5.85
CA LEU A 31 18.38 -3.79 -5.72
C LEU A 31 18.63 -2.32 -6.07
N VAL A 32 17.89 -1.81 -7.05
CA VAL A 32 17.87 -0.39 -7.41
C VAL A 32 16.83 0.34 -6.56
N VAL A 33 15.60 -0.18 -6.54
CA VAL A 33 14.49 0.44 -5.82
C VAL A 33 13.51 -0.61 -5.31
N SER A 34 13.01 -0.38 -4.10
CA SER A 34 11.82 -1.01 -3.53
C SER A 34 10.76 0.06 -3.31
N ASP A 35 9.52 -0.21 -3.74
CA ASP A 35 8.46 0.80 -3.77
C ASP A 35 7.12 0.17 -3.37
N THR A 36 6.52 0.67 -2.29
CA THR A 36 5.24 0.18 -1.76
C THR A 36 4.01 0.97 -2.20
N ASN A 37 4.16 1.75 -3.27
CA ASN A 37 3.19 2.71 -3.78
C ASN A 37 2.86 3.83 -2.77
N LEU A 38 2.05 4.79 -3.22
CA LEU A 38 1.63 5.97 -2.50
C LEU A 38 0.94 5.62 -1.18
N SER A 39 1.27 6.41 -0.17
CA SER A 39 0.65 6.42 1.14
C SER A 39 0.41 7.85 1.58
N LEU A 40 -0.76 8.10 2.14
CA LEU A 40 -1.18 9.40 2.63
C LEU A 40 -1.47 9.35 4.12
N GLN A 41 -1.15 10.42 4.83
CA GLN A 41 -1.74 10.71 6.13
C GLN A 41 -2.88 11.70 5.95
N VAL A 42 -4.06 11.36 6.45
CA VAL A 42 -5.29 12.14 6.26
C VAL A 42 -5.91 12.44 7.62
N LYS A 43 -6.21 13.72 7.87
CA LYS A 43 -6.94 14.17 9.05
C LYS A 43 -8.42 13.91 8.87
N LYS A 44 -9.07 13.27 9.84
CA LYS A 44 -10.52 13.07 9.88
C LYS A 44 -11.02 13.40 11.28
N GLY A 45 -11.52 14.63 11.46
CA GLY A 45 -11.83 15.18 12.78
C GLY A 45 -10.56 15.25 13.64
N ASN A 46 -10.57 14.60 14.81
CA ASN A 46 -9.43 14.57 15.73
C ASN A 46 -8.49 13.37 15.53
N LYS A 47 -8.62 12.62 14.43
CA LYS A 47 -7.81 11.43 14.15
C LYS A 47 -7.00 11.61 12.88
N ILE A 48 -5.82 10.99 12.85
CA ILE A 48 -5.00 10.84 11.65
C ILE A 48 -5.15 9.39 11.19
N LEU A 49 -5.49 9.21 9.91
CA LEU A 49 -5.69 7.92 9.27
C LEU A 49 -4.69 7.78 8.12
N ASN A 50 -4.25 6.55 7.84
CA ASN A 50 -3.39 6.28 6.70
C ASN A 50 -4.23 5.70 5.56
N ALA A 51 -4.22 6.35 4.40
CA ALA A 51 -4.70 5.76 3.15
C ALA A 51 -3.52 5.16 2.41
N VAL A 52 -3.64 3.91 1.94
CA VAL A 52 -2.54 3.19 1.28
C VAL A 52 -3.01 2.48 0.01
N SER A 53 -2.20 2.52 -1.05
CA SER A 53 -2.56 1.93 -2.35
C SER A 53 -2.42 0.40 -2.40
N HIS A 54 -1.75 -0.22 -1.43
CA HIS A 54 -1.42 -1.65 -1.44
C HIS A 54 -2.38 -2.54 -0.61
N LEU A 55 -3.56 -2.03 -0.24
CA LEU A 55 -4.44 -2.70 0.74
C LEU A 55 -5.71 -3.34 0.17
N THR A 56 -6.45 -2.69 -0.72
CA THR A 56 -7.85 -3.07 -1.09
C THR A 56 -7.91 -4.47 -1.69
N GLY A 57 -7.10 -4.75 -2.72
CA GLY A 57 -6.94 -6.08 -3.32
C GLY A 57 -7.73 -6.30 -4.61
N ASP A 58 -8.66 -5.40 -4.92
CA ASP A 58 -9.44 -5.36 -6.15
C ASP A 58 -8.87 -4.24 -7.04
N TYR A 59 -7.90 -4.59 -7.88
CA TYR A 59 -7.23 -3.66 -8.79
C TYR A 59 -7.56 -4.03 -10.24
N ASP A 60 -7.78 -3.02 -11.08
CA ASP A 60 -7.79 -3.20 -12.53
C ASP A 60 -6.35 -3.29 -13.01
N VAL A 61 -6.05 -4.31 -13.80
CA VAL A 61 -4.68 -4.61 -14.26
C VAL A 61 -4.71 -4.87 -15.75
N LYS A 62 -4.04 -4.01 -16.50
CA LYS A 62 -3.86 -4.13 -17.94
C LYS A 62 -2.40 -4.43 -18.21
N ILE A 63 -2.15 -5.54 -18.91
CA ILE A 63 -0.79 -6.01 -19.19
C ILE A 63 -0.60 -6.04 -20.70
N SER A 64 0.45 -5.37 -21.16
CA SER A 64 0.93 -5.41 -22.53
C SER A 64 2.38 -5.94 -22.56
N GLN A 65 2.97 -5.98 -23.76
CA GLN A 65 4.34 -6.45 -23.92
C GLN A 65 5.34 -5.57 -23.15
N ASP A 66 5.24 -4.25 -23.33
CA ASP A 66 6.16 -3.26 -22.75
C ASP A 66 5.51 -2.33 -21.73
N GLU A 67 4.21 -2.52 -21.47
CA GLU A 67 3.44 -1.70 -20.53
C GLU A 67 2.71 -2.55 -19.49
N LEU A 68 2.55 -2.00 -18.30
CA LEU A 68 1.71 -2.51 -17.23
C LEU A 68 1.00 -1.34 -16.57
N ILE A 69 -0.33 -1.37 -16.55
CA ILE A 69 -1.13 -0.38 -15.85
C ILE A 69 -1.88 -1.07 -14.73
N ILE A 70 -1.78 -0.51 -13.52
CA ILE A 70 -2.50 -0.97 -12.33
C ILE A 70 -3.25 0.22 -11.75
N SER A 71 -4.57 0.12 -11.61
CA SER A 71 -5.39 1.16 -10.99
C SER A 71 -6.34 0.60 -9.95
N GLY A 72 -6.78 1.46 -9.05
CA GLY A 72 -7.74 1.10 -8.01
C GLY A 72 -7.86 2.14 -6.91
N ASN A 73 -8.70 1.83 -5.93
CA ASN A 73 -8.87 2.70 -4.77
C ASN A 73 -7.79 2.43 -3.73
N MET A 74 -7.34 3.47 -3.05
CA MET A 74 -6.60 3.32 -1.80
C MET A 74 -7.53 2.75 -0.71
N GLY A 75 -6.95 2.05 0.26
CA GLY A 75 -7.68 1.55 1.43
C GLY A 75 -7.22 2.23 2.71
N TRP A 76 -8.13 2.38 3.68
CA TRP A 76 -7.78 2.82 5.02
C TRP A 76 -7.01 1.71 5.75
N ALA A 77 -5.75 1.96 6.07
CA ALA A 77 -4.94 1.08 6.88
C ALA A 77 -5.45 1.07 8.33
N LYS A 78 -5.75 -0.11 8.86
CA LYS A 78 -6.21 -0.28 10.24
C LYS A 78 -5.02 -0.16 11.19
N GLN A 79 -5.03 0.86 12.03
CA GLN A 79 -4.11 1.02 13.16
C GLN A 79 -4.73 0.50 14.47
N THR A 80 -5.40 -0.66 14.43
CA THR A 80 -6.06 -1.19 15.63
C THR A 80 -5.01 -1.71 16.61
N GLN A 81 -4.57 -0.85 17.52
CA GLN A 81 -3.74 -1.27 18.65
C GLN A 81 -4.60 -2.01 19.68
N MET A 82 -4.05 -3.11 20.20
CA MET A 82 -4.58 -3.84 21.34
C MET A 82 -4.20 -3.10 22.62
N SER A 83 -5.11 -2.26 23.11
CA SER A 83 -4.93 -1.66 24.43
C SER A 83 -5.15 -2.72 25.53
N PRO A 84 -4.60 -2.53 26.75
CA PRO A 84 -4.80 -3.45 27.86
C PRO A 84 -6.27 -3.76 28.12
N LEU A 85 -7.14 -2.75 28.04
CA LEU A 85 -8.59 -2.92 28.19
C LEU A 85 -9.18 -3.84 27.11
N LYS A 86 -8.80 -3.66 25.84
CA LYS A 86 -9.26 -4.54 24.75
C LYS A 86 -8.80 -5.98 24.95
N LEU A 87 -7.59 -6.18 25.49
CA LEU A 87 -7.07 -7.51 25.81
C LEU A 87 -7.82 -8.17 26.97
N ILE A 88 -8.17 -7.41 28.01
CA ILE A 88 -8.99 -7.90 29.12
C ILE A 88 -10.38 -8.33 28.61
N ILE A 89 -11.05 -7.47 27.84
CA ILE A 89 -12.36 -7.78 27.25
C ILE A 89 -12.25 -9.03 26.36
N LEU A 90 -11.24 -9.11 25.50
CA LEU A 90 -11.02 -10.28 24.67
C LEU A 90 -10.84 -11.55 25.52
N ARG A 91 -10.08 -11.48 26.62
CA ARG A 91 -9.92 -12.62 27.55
C ARG A 91 -11.24 -13.02 28.19
N PHE A 92 -12.05 -12.07 28.65
CA PHE A 92 -13.38 -12.36 29.19
C PHE A 92 -14.31 -13.02 28.16
N VAL A 93 -14.31 -12.52 26.92
CA VAL A 93 -15.09 -13.12 25.83
C VAL A 93 -14.60 -14.54 25.54
N MET A 94 -13.28 -14.77 25.52
CA MET A 94 -12.70 -16.10 25.28
C MET A 94 -13.04 -17.10 26.40
N LEU A 95 -13.06 -16.65 27.66
CA LEU A 95 -13.36 -17.50 28.82
C LEU A 95 -14.85 -17.84 28.95
N THR A 96 -15.74 -16.98 28.46
CA THR A 96 -17.20 -17.18 28.52
C THR A 96 -17.73 -17.81 27.23
N PHE A 97 -17.89 -17.01 26.18
CA PHE A 97 -18.54 -17.40 24.92
C PHE A 97 -17.58 -18.08 23.93
N GLY A 98 -16.33 -17.61 23.88
CA GLY A 98 -15.31 -18.11 22.95
C GLY A 98 -14.89 -19.55 23.23
N ARG A 99 -15.09 -20.05 24.45
CA ARG A 99 -14.90 -21.47 24.79
C ARG A 99 -15.81 -22.39 23.98
N PHE A 100 -17.06 -21.98 23.74
CA PHE A 100 -18.05 -22.80 23.04
C PHE A 100 -18.02 -22.58 21.52
N PHE A 101 -17.60 -21.40 21.04
CA PHE A 101 -17.55 -21.05 19.62
C PHE A 101 -16.22 -20.43 19.17
N PRO A 102 -15.08 -21.13 19.35
CA PRO A 102 -13.75 -20.57 19.08
C PRO A 102 -13.57 -20.19 17.60
N ASN A 103 -14.15 -20.97 16.68
CA ASN A 103 -14.07 -20.71 15.25
C ASN A 103 -14.86 -19.46 14.83
N PHE A 104 -15.97 -19.15 15.50
CA PHE A 104 -16.74 -17.93 15.25
C PHE A 104 -15.99 -16.68 15.69
N ILE A 105 -15.41 -16.71 16.89
CA ILE A 105 -14.56 -15.61 17.39
C ILE A 105 -13.34 -15.41 16.48
N ARG A 106 -12.66 -16.49 16.08
CA ARG A 106 -11.54 -16.43 15.13
C ARG A 106 -11.94 -15.75 13.82
N LYS A 107 -13.03 -16.21 13.19
CA LYS A 107 -13.52 -15.62 11.92
C LYS A 107 -13.90 -14.15 12.08
N THR A 108 -14.54 -13.79 13.20
CA THR A 108 -14.96 -12.41 13.49
C THR A 108 -13.76 -11.49 13.70
N LEU A 109 -12.77 -11.91 14.49
CA LEU A 109 -11.53 -11.14 14.69
C LEU A 109 -10.73 -11.02 13.41
N GLN A 110 -10.62 -12.09 12.61
CA GLN A 110 -9.98 -12.04 11.29
C GLN A 110 -10.72 -11.06 10.37
N LYS A 111 -12.06 -11.02 10.41
CA LYS A 111 -12.83 -10.04 9.64
C LYS A 111 -12.58 -8.61 10.11
N ILE A 112 -12.60 -8.36 11.41
CA ILE A 112 -12.40 -7.03 11.99
C ILE A 112 -10.95 -6.54 11.78
N LEU A 113 -9.95 -7.41 11.87
CA LEU A 113 -8.54 -7.01 11.83
C LEU A 113 -7.93 -7.09 10.43
N ILE A 114 -8.41 -8.01 9.58
CA ILE A 114 -7.74 -8.36 8.32
C ILE A 114 -8.62 -8.06 7.10
N THR A 115 -9.87 -8.56 7.03
CA THR A 115 -10.64 -8.55 5.77
C THR A 115 -11.68 -7.44 5.61
N GLY A 116 -12.13 -6.79 6.70
CA GLY A 116 -13.09 -5.67 6.65
C GLY A 116 -12.46 -4.35 6.21
N LYS A 117 -11.81 -4.33 5.05
CA LYS A 117 -11.13 -3.16 4.50
C LYS A 117 -12.17 -2.14 4.04
N GLN A 118 -11.85 -0.86 4.19
CA GLN A 118 -12.69 0.24 3.75
C GLN A 118 -11.92 1.09 2.75
N ASP A 119 -12.55 1.40 1.63
CA ASP A 119 -11.97 2.26 0.61
C ASP A 119 -11.82 3.69 1.13
N ALA A 120 -10.68 4.29 0.81
CA ALA A 120 -10.41 5.70 0.99
C ALA A 120 -10.80 6.46 -0.30
N PRO A 121 -11.17 7.75 -0.22
CA PRO A 121 -11.66 8.53 -1.35
C PRO A 121 -10.54 9.00 -2.30
N PHE A 122 -9.59 8.11 -2.57
CA PHE A 122 -8.43 8.34 -3.42
C PHE A 122 -8.30 7.20 -4.41
N HIS A 123 -8.22 7.55 -5.69
CA HIS A 123 -8.04 6.59 -6.76
C HIS A 123 -6.65 6.77 -7.35
N PHE A 124 -5.89 5.68 -7.46
CA PHE A 124 -4.55 5.73 -8.04
C PHE A 124 -4.50 4.96 -9.35
N THR A 125 -3.59 5.39 -10.22
CA THR A 125 -3.19 4.68 -11.43
C THR A 125 -1.66 4.66 -11.46
N ARG A 126 -1.08 3.49 -11.63
CA ARG A 126 0.36 3.30 -11.81
C ARG A 126 0.61 2.71 -13.18
N HIS A 127 1.43 3.37 -13.97
CA HIS A 127 1.85 2.93 -15.28
C HIS A 127 3.35 2.64 -15.28
N PHE A 128 3.71 1.41 -15.63
CA PHE A 128 5.07 1.00 -15.93
C PHE A 128 5.21 0.91 -17.44
N LYS A 129 6.15 1.65 -18.01
CA LYS A 129 6.50 1.60 -19.44
C LYS A 129 7.99 1.29 -19.56
N TYR A 130 8.33 0.32 -20.41
CA TYR A 130 9.72 0.03 -20.76
C TYR A 130 10.02 0.60 -22.14
N GLU A 131 10.97 1.52 -22.21
CA GLU A 131 11.35 2.21 -23.46
C GLU A 131 12.85 2.53 -23.40
N ASP A 132 13.55 2.35 -24.52
CA ASP A 132 15.00 2.64 -24.65
C ASP A 132 15.89 2.02 -23.56
N GLY A 133 15.51 0.83 -23.06
CA GLY A 133 16.28 0.13 -22.03
C GLY A 133 16.02 0.60 -20.59
N ILE A 134 15.08 1.53 -20.39
CA ILE A 134 14.80 2.20 -19.11
C ILE A 134 13.36 1.92 -18.68
N TRP A 135 13.15 1.77 -17.38
CA TRP A 135 11.79 1.71 -16.81
C TRP A 135 11.30 3.11 -16.44
N TYR A 136 10.19 3.50 -17.04
CA TYR A 136 9.43 4.69 -16.71
C TYR A 136 8.24 4.29 -15.84
N ILE A 137 8.15 4.88 -14.66
CA ILE A 137 7.07 4.61 -13.70
C ILE A 137 6.35 5.93 -13.45
N THR A 138 5.11 5.97 -13.90
CA THR A 138 4.21 7.11 -13.71
C THR A 138 3.15 6.75 -12.69
N ASP A 139 3.04 7.54 -11.64
CA ASP A 139 2.00 7.43 -10.63
C ASP A 139 1.08 8.63 -10.73
N GLU A 140 -0.21 8.35 -10.84
CA GLU A 140 -1.27 9.34 -10.77
C GLU A 140 -2.18 9.02 -9.58
N LEU A 141 -2.52 10.06 -8.82
CA LEU A 141 -3.42 9.94 -7.69
C LEU A 141 -4.46 11.05 -7.78
N PHE A 142 -5.71 10.62 -7.89
CA PHE A 142 -6.86 11.49 -7.97
C PHE A 142 -7.61 11.52 -6.62
N ALA A 143 -7.99 12.73 -6.23
CA ALA A 143 -8.89 12.99 -5.12
C ALA A 143 -9.85 14.11 -5.51
N LYS A 144 -11.08 14.08 -5.00
CA LYS A 144 -11.98 15.24 -5.10
C LYS A 144 -11.43 16.45 -4.34
N SER A 145 -10.54 16.22 -3.38
CA SER A 145 -10.26 17.15 -2.29
C SER A 145 -8.98 16.73 -1.56
N TRP A 146 -8.05 17.67 -1.34
CA TRP A 146 -6.72 17.42 -0.74
C TRP A 146 -6.53 18.07 0.64
N TRP A 147 -7.43 18.93 1.08
CA TRP A 147 -7.35 19.75 2.30
C TRP A 147 -7.08 18.94 3.58
N ASP A 148 -7.65 17.74 3.66
CA ASP A 148 -7.47 16.86 4.81
C ASP A 148 -6.15 16.06 4.75
N VAL A 149 -5.40 16.12 3.64
CA VAL A 149 -4.15 15.38 3.47
C VAL A 149 -3.00 16.15 4.11
N ILE A 150 -2.39 15.55 5.12
CA ILE A 150 -1.29 16.13 5.90
C ILE A 150 0.04 15.93 5.19
N SER A 151 0.26 14.71 4.70
CA SER A 151 1.50 14.28 4.07
C SER A 151 1.26 13.14 3.08
N ALA A 152 2.17 13.02 2.13
CA ALA A 152 2.18 11.96 1.12
C ALA A 152 3.61 11.46 0.95
N ALA A 153 3.77 10.16 0.75
CA ALA A 153 5.08 9.59 0.45
C ALA A 153 4.97 8.23 -0.24
N ILE A 154 6.10 7.80 -0.80
CA ILE A 154 6.31 6.43 -1.27
C ILE A 154 7.42 5.80 -0.44
N GLY A 155 7.06 4.76 0.32
CA GLY A 155 7.99 4.01 1.16
C GLY A 155 8.64 2.83 0.43
N SER A 156 9.71 2.30 1.02
CA SER A 156 10.47 1.17 0.50
C SER A 156 9.94 -0.19 0.93
N ASP A 157 9.38 -0.29 2.14
CA ASP A 157 8.84 -1.55 2.70
C ASP A 157 7.69 -1.31 3.68
N GLN A 158 6.78 -0.38 3.36
CA GLN A 158 5.60 -0.13 4.17
C GLN A 158 4.65 -1.35 4.14
N THR A 159 4.29 -1.83 5.32
CA THR A 159 3.27 -2.88 5.47
C THR A 159 2.11 -2.40 6.34
N SER A 160 0.91 -2.46 5.76
CA SER A 160 -0.33 -1.97 6.36
C SER A 160 -1.26 -3.09 6.85
N ILE A 161 -0.77 -4.33 6.82
CA ILE A 161 -1.42 -5.51 7.41
C ILE A 161 -0.46 -6.05 8.45
N TYR A 162 -0.92 -6.15 9.70
CA TYR A 162 -0.13 -6.71 10.78
C TYR A 162 -0.23 -8.23 10.77
N VAL A 163 0.91 -8.91 10.62
CA VAL A 163 1.06 -10.35 10.87
C VAL A 163 2.15 -10.52 11.91
N VAL A 164 1.78 -11.10 13.06
CA VAL A 164 2.73 -11.41 14.15
C VAL A 164 3.85 -12.30 13.59
N MET A 165 5.11 -11.94 13.86
CA MET A 165 6.33 -12.65 13.42
C MET A 165 6.68 -12.62 11.91
N SER A 166 6.20 -11.65 11.11
CA SER A 166 6.51 -11.62 9.67
C SER A 166 7.51 -10.54 9.23
N ARG A 167 8.20 -9.85 10.14
CA ARG A 167 9.12 -8.76 9.80
C ARG A 167 10.55 -9.09 10.20
N THR A 168 11.26 -9.79 9.32
CA THR A 168 12.72 -9.82 9.38
C THR A 168 13.28 -8.52 8.83
N PHE A 169 14.31 -7.98 9.48
CA PHE A 169 15.01 -6.81 8.97
C PHE A 169 15.61 -7.13 7.59
N GLN A 170 15.47 -6.20 6.65
CA GLN A 170 16.16 -6.23 5.36
C GLN A 170 16.85 -4.89 5.15
N ILE A 171 18.11 -4.90 4.71
CA ILE A 171 18.88 -3.67 4.46
C ILE A 171 18.13 -2.68 3.54
N ASN A 172 17.33 -3.21 2.62
CA ASN A 172 16.50 -2.46 1.68
C ASN A 172 15.45 -1.56 2.36
N GLN A 173 15.08 -1.85 3.61
CA GLN A 173 14.16 -1.04 4.42
C GLN A 173 14.75 0.33 4.77
N LEU A 174 16.07 0.49 4.65
CA LEU A 174 16.76 1.76 4.90
C LEU A 174 16.73 2.71 3.69
N GLN A 175 16.19 2.29 2.53
CA GLN A 175 16.02 3.20 1.40
C GLN A 175 15.13 4.39 1.82
N PRO A 176 15.53 5.63 1.51
CA PRO A 176 14.81 6.83 1.91
C PRO A 176 13.41 6.83 1.30
N TRP A 177 12.46 7.36 2.06
CA TRP A 177 11.12 7.56 1.54
C TRP A 177 11.14 8.70 0.54
N HIS A 178 10.40 8.53 -0.55
CA HIS A 178 10.15 9.63 -1.48
C HIS A 178 9.03 10.48 -0.88
N ASP A 179 9.40 11.56 -0.19
CA ASP A 179 8.46 12.52 0.39
C ASP A 179 7.81 13.36 -0.72
N LEU A 180 6.48 13.43 -0.68
CA LEU A 180 5.62 14.11 -1.65
C LEU A 180 4.72 15.15 -0.96
N THR A 181 5.01 15.47 0.30
CA THR A 181 4.20 16.35 1.15
C THR A 181 4.12 17.77 0.61
N THR A 182 5.18 18.24 -0.05
CA THR A 182 5.21 19.60 -0.61
C THR A 182 4.40 19.67 -1.91
N GLU A 183 4.45 18.62 -2.70
CA GLU A 183 3.78 18.46 -3.99
C GLU A 183 2.27 18.40 -3.81
N ILE A 184 1.81 17.57 -2.86
CA ILE A 184 0.38 17.41 -2.61
C ILE A 184 -0.27 18.68 -2.04
N LYS A 185 0.48 19.47 -1.26
CA LYS A 185 0.00 20.75 -0.69
C LYS A 185 -0.18 21.84 -1.73
N LYS A 186 0.43 21.71 -2.92
CA LYS A 186 0.28 22.65 -4.04
C LYS A 186 -0.97 22.35 -4.89
N LEU A 187 -1.63 21.20 -4.67
CA LEU A 187 -2.73 20.76 -5.54
C LEU A 187 -4.04 21.46 -5.19
N SER A 188 -4.74 21.88 -6.23
CA SER A 188 -6.13 22.32 -6.11
C SER A 188 -7.09 21.11 -6.03
N PRO A 189 -8.29 21.27 -5.46
CA PRO A 189 -9.31 20.21 -5.45
C PRO A 189 -9.58 19.66 -6.86
N GLY A 190 -9.61 18.34 -7.02
CA GLY A 190 -9.82 17.67 -8.32
C GLY A 190 -8.58 17.61 -9.22
N GLN A 191 -7.50 18.34 -8.91
CA GLN A 191 -6.24 18.22 -9.62
C GLN A 191 -5.53 16.92 -9.21
N PRO A 192 -5.13 16.04 -10.15
CA PRO A 192 -4.39 14.83 -9.80
C PRO A 192 -2.95 15.15 -9.39
N LEU A 193 -2.43 14.41 -8.41
CA LEU A 193 -0.99 14.33 -8.17
C LEU A 193 -0.40 13.43 -9.25
N LYS A 194 0.60 13.90 -10.00
CA LYS A 194 1.30 13.12 -11.01
C LYS A 194 2.80 13.10 -10.72
N ILE A 195 3.40 11.91 -10.72
CA ILE A 195 4.81 11.69 -10.40
C ILE A 195 5.39 10.78 -11.48
N GLU A 196 6.51 11.19 -12.06
CA GLU A 196 7.22 10.40 -13.09
C GLU A 196 8.63 10.09 -12.59
N ARG A 197 9.01 8.81 -12.65
CA ARG A 197 10.30 8.30 -12.17
C ARG A 197 10.92 7.40 -13.22
N LYS A 198 12.23 7.50 -13.39
CA LYS A 198 13.01 6.71 -14.35
C LYS A 198 14.05 5.89 -13.60
N PHE A 199 14.21 4.63 -13.97
CA PHE A 199 15.14 3.71 -13.32
C PHE A 199 16.05 2.99 -14.30
#